data_AF-A0AAV4DY90-F1
#
_entry.id   AF-A0AAV4DY90-F1
#
_cell.length_a   1.000
_cell.length_b   1.000
_cell.length_c   1.000
_cell.angle_alpha   90.00
_cell.angle_beta   90.00
_cell.angle_gamma   90.00
#
_symmetry.space_group_name_H-M   'P 1'
#
loop_
_entity.id
_entity.type
_entity.pdbx_description
1 polymer ?
#
loop_
_entity_poly.entity_id
_entity_poly.type
_entity_poly.pdbx_seq_one_letter_code
_entity_poly.pdbx_strand_id
1 'polypeptide(L)'
;MAPIHLSVFQHEKLEYYFKFYEPNAEGCLDDTSLSKFMKRVLAFTKWSPDDVKAVSCREVHEAFFEVLFERAGGKLHQVSLQDWEKMWSNLLPGCMGIGNFPVWLRLLPKTLFQMIDRNNDEKVGVNELAAFYTEMVNIPPDLAQTRAAYAFDQMTDYGHYPLDLTSYEMIFSNFLIGRTPFGPGRHIFGCFEHSVKSFKLIQTPEDEDEENASNQSQPQGRRSSTDRTPVANVPYSKPKPMRQGSSRALVS
;
A
#
# COMPACT_ATOMS: atom_id res chain seq x y z
N MET A 1 25.66 -11.36 -11.26
CA MET A 1 24.78 -11.20 -10.09
C MET A 1 23.61 -12.16 -10.23
N ALA A 2 23.24 -12.89 -9.18
CA ALA A 2 22.05 -13.75 -9.22
C ALA A 2 20.79 -12.88 -9.44
N PRO A 3 19.81 -13.34 -10.25
CA PRO A 3 18.58 -12.59 -10.47
C PRO A 3 17.85 -12.43 -9.13
N ILE A 4 17.58 -11.18 -8.74
CA ILE A 4 16.87 -10.90 -7.50
C ILE A 4 15.40 -11.19 -7.75
N HIS A 5 14.90 -12.23 -7.09
CA HIS A 5 13.52 -12.67 -7.25
C HIS A 5 12.59 -11.67 -6.55
N LEU A 6 11.60 -11.15 -7.29
CA LEU A 6 10.51 -10.36 -6.71
C LEU A 6 9.64 -11.29 -5.84
N SER A 7 9.10 -10.77 -4.75
CA SER A 7 8.10 -11.53 -3.99
C SER A 7 6.79 -11.64 -4.80
N VAL A 8 5.95 -12.63 -4.47
CA VAL A 8 4.61 -12.78 -5.08
C VAL A 8 3.82 -11.47 -5.02
N PHE A 9 3.85 -10.81 -3.86
CA PHE A 9 3.19 -9.53 -3.68
C PHE A 9 3.80 -8.39 -4.52
N GLN A 10 5.12 -8.40 -4.75
CA GLN A 10 5.75 -7.43 -5.65
C GLN A 10 5.34 -7.65 -7.11
N HIS A 11 5.25 -8.90 -7.57
CA HIS A 11 4.72 -9.22 -8.90
C HIS A 11 3.31 -8.65 -9.09
N GLU A 12 2.39 -8.93 -8.17
CA GLU A 12 1.01 -8.43 -8.26
C GLU A 12 0.92 -6.90 -8.33
N LYS A 13 1.72 -6.19 -7.51
CA LYS A 13 1.79 -4.72 -7.56
C LYS A 13 2.29 -4.20 -8.90
N LEU A 14 3.36 -4.80 -9.41
CA LEU A 14 3.99 -4.36 -10.64
C LEU A 14 3.10 -4.70 -11.84
N GLU A 15 2.41 -5.83 -11.84
CA GLU A 15 1.39 -6.15 -12.84
C GLU A 15 0.23 -5.15 -12.79
N TYR A 16 -0.25 -4.83 -11.59
CA TYR A 16 -1.31 -3.83 -11.44
C TYR A 16 -0.86 -2.45 -11.97
N TYR A 17 0.38 -2.06 -11.68
CA TYR A 17 0.96 -0.83 -12.20
C TYR A 17 1.20 -0.85 -13.71
N PHE A 18 1.53 -2.02 -14.28
CA PHE A 18 1.63 -2.19 -15.73
C PHE A 18 0.26 -2.00 -16.40
N LYS A 19 -0.80 -2.61 -15.85
CA LYS A 19 -2.18 -2.46 -16.33
C LYS A 19 -2.69 -1.03 -16.26
N PHE A 20 -2.23 -0.24 -15.29
CA PHE A 20 -2.54 1.18 -15.19
C PHE A 20 -2.16 1.94 -16.48
N TYR A 21 -1.11 1.54 -17.21
CA TYR A 21 -0.72 2.15 -18.48
C TYR A 21 -1.46 1.59 -19.71
N GLU A 22 -2.51 0.79 -19.53
CA GLU A 22 -3.36 0.25 -20.60
C GLU A 22 -2.55 -0.43 -21.73
N PRO A 23 -1.94 -1.60 -21.45
CA PRO A 23 -1.28 -2.37 -22.49
C PRO A 23 -2.23 -2.68 -23.65
N ASN A 24 -1.66 -2.83 -24.84
CA ASN A 24 -2.39 -3.14 -26.06
C ASN A 24 -2.99 -4.57 -26.04
N ALA A 25 -3.66 -4.97 -27.14
CA ALA A 25 -4.33 -6.26 -27.25
C ALA A 25 -3.34 -7.45 -27.10
N GLU A 26 -2.07 -7.21 -27.40
CA GLU A 26 -0.97 -8.15 -27.29
C GLU A 26 -0.38 -8.21 -25.86
N GLY A 27 -0.88 -7.38 -24.94
CA GLY A 27 -0.40 -7.32 -23.56
C GLY A 27 0.93 -6.57 -23.39
N CYS A 28 1.25 -5.67 -24.32
CA CYS A 28 2.49 -4.88 -24.32
C CYS A 28 2.22 -3.39 -24.16
N LEU A 29 3.17 -2.67 -23.56
CA LEU A 29 3.28 -1.22 -23.70
C LEU A 29 4.07 -0.90 -24.97
N ASP A 30 3.64 0.12 -25.71
CA ASP A 30 4.20 0.52 -27.00
C ASP A 30 4.26 2.05 -27.12
N ASP A 31 4.75 2.55 -28.25
CA ASP A 31 4.90 3.99 -28.52
C ASP A 31 3.58 4.79 -28.38
N THR A 32 2.42 4.12 -28.39
CA THR A 32 1.11 4.77 -28.21
C THR A 32 0.68 4.86 -26.74
N SER A 33 1.27 4.06 -25.85
CA SER A 33 0.90 3.96 -24.44
C SER A 33 0.97 5.31 -23.72
N LEU A 34 2.05 6.08 -23.91
CA LEU A 34 2.18 7.41 -23.33
C LEU A 34 1.07 8.36 -23.83
N SER A 35 0.76 8.34 -25.12
CA SER A 35 -0.26 9.21 -25.70
C SER A 35 -1.66 8.89 -25.16
N LYS A 36 -1.98 7.60 -25.01
CA LYS A 36 -3.23 7.13 -24.38
C LYS A 36 -3.30 7.57 -22.92
N PHE A 37 -2.23 7.34 -22.17
CA PHE A 37 -2.11 7.76 -20.78
C PHE A 37 -2.33 9.27 -20.63
N MET A 38 -1.61 10.10 -21.40
CA MET A 38 -1.75 11.56 -21.33
C MET A 38 -3.15 12.04 -21.72
N LYS A 39 -3.79 11.41 -22.72
CA LYS A 39 -5.18 11.72 -23.05
C LYS A 39 -6.11 11.48 -21.85
N ARG A 40 -5.90 10.39 -21.11
CA ARG A 40 -6.67 10.08 -19.90
C ARG A 40 -6.36 11.07 -18.77
N VAL A 41 -5.09 11.45 -18.58
CA VAL A 41 -4.69 12.48 -17.61
C VAL A 41 -5.42 13.80 -17.89
N LEU A 42 -5.35 14.31 -19.13
CA LEU A 42 -6.03 15.57 -19.49
C LEU A 42 -7.54 15.48 -19.33
N ALA A 43 -8.13 14.33 -19.68
CA ALA A 43 -9.55 14.08 -19.47
C ALA A 43 -9.94 14.11 -17.98
N PHE A 44 -9.10 13.59 -17.10
CA PHE A 44 -9.33 13.56 -15.65
C PHE A 44 -9.09 14.93 -15.01
N THR A 45 -7.92 15.51 -15.21
CA THR A 45 -7.49 16.74 -14.54
C THR A 45 -8.13 18.00 -15.11
N LYS A 46 -8.65 17.93 -16.34
CA LYS A 46 -9.16 19.06 -17.12
C LYS A 46 -8.09 20.12 -17.41
N TRP A 47 -6.80 19.78 -17.31
CA TRP A 47 -5.72 20.67 -17.69
C TRP A 47 -5.73 20.94 -19.20
N SER A 48 -5.28 22.14 -19.58
CA SER A 48 -4.96 22.41 -20.97
C SER A 48 -3.70 21.63 -21.37
N PRO A 49 -3.55 21.18 -22.63
CA PRO A 49 -2.30 20.59 -23.11
C PRO A 49 -1.07 21.48 -22.91
N ASP A 50 -1.26 22.81 -22.95
CA ASP A 50 -0.21 23.81 -22.77
C ASP A 50 -0.04 24.26 -21.30
N ASP A 51 -0.81 23.68 -20.37
CA ASP A 51 -0.66 23.95 -18.93
C ASP A 51 0.71 23.45 -18.45
N VAL A 52 1.41 24.25 -17.63
CA VAL A 52 2.70 23.89 -17.04
C VAL A 52 2.64 22.54 -16.32
N LYS A 53 1.51 22.23 -15.65
CA LYS A 53 1.30 20.94 -14.98
C LYS A 53 1.18 19.78 -15.97
N ALA A 54 0.46 19.99 -17.08
CA ALA A 54 0.30 18.99 -18.11
C ALA A 54 1.62 18.71 -18.85
N VAL A 55 2.37 19.76 -19.18
CA VAL A 55 3.70 19.66 -19.81
C VAL A 55 4.66 18.93 -18.88
N SER A 56 4.77 19.33 -17.61
CA SER A 56 5.64 18.66 -16.65
C SER A 56 5.26 17.19 -16.44
N CYS A 57 3.96 16.88 -16.35
CA CYS A 57 3.48 15.50 -16.28
C CYS A 57 3.91 14.68 -17.50
N ARG A 58 3.78 15.26 -18.70
CA ARG A 58 4.19 14.61 -19.95
C ARG A 58 5.69 14.34 -19.97
N GLU A 59 6.52 15.32 -19.66
CA GLU A 59 7.99 15.19 -19.66
C GLU A 59 8.47 14.10 -18.68
N VAL A 60 7.88 14.03 -17.49
CA VAL A 60 8.22 12.99 -16.50
C VAL A 60 7.88 11.59 -17.03
N HIS A 61 6.72 11.45 -17.68
CA HIS A 61 6.32 10.16 -18.27
C HIS A 61 7.09 9.85 -19.55
N GLU A 62 7.46 10.84 -20.37
CA GLU A 62 8.36 10.66 -21.52
C GLU A 62 9.69 10.07 -21.08
N ALA A 63 10.35 10.68 -20.10
CA ALA A 63 11.61 10.17 -19.56
C ALA A 63 11.46 8.75 -18.99
N PHE A 64 10.31 8.43 -18.38
CA PHE A 64 10.02 7.08 -17.90
C PHE A 64 9.87 6.07 -19.05
N PHE A 65 9.07 6.38 -20.06
CA PHE A 65 8.84 5.50 -21.22
C PHE A 65 10.10 5.33 -22.07
N GLU A 66 10.91 6.37 -22.24
CA GLU A 66 12.22 6.29 -22.89
C GLU A 66 13.13 5.28 -22.19
N VAL A 67 13.29 5.41 -20.87
CA VAL A 67 14.10 4.47 -20.07
C VAL A 67 13.51 3.06 -20.11
N LEU A 68 12.19 2.94 -20.09
CA LEU A 68 11.50 1.67 -20.20
C LEU A 68 11.80 0.98 -21.53
N PHE A 69 11.65 1.70 -22.66
CA PHE A 69 11.89 1.13 -23.98
C PHE A 69 13.37 0.86 -24.25
N GLU A 70 14.27 1.72 -23.78
CA GLU A 70 15.72 1.50 -23.89
C GLU A 70 16.16 0.24 -23.13
N ARG A 71 15.62 0.03 -21.93
CA ARG A 71 16.05 -1.09 -21.06
C ARG A 71 15.30 -2.40 -21.30
N ALA A 72 14.06 -2.31 -21.77
CA ALA A 72 13.13 -3.44 -21.78
C ALA A 72 12.42 -3.65 -23.13
N GLY A 73 12.36 -2.63 -24.01
CA GLY A 73 11.56 -2.66 -25.25
C GLY A 73 12.24 -3.31 -26.46
N GLY A 74 13.54 -3.58 -26.36
CA GLY A 74 14.31 -4.19 -27.44
C GLY A 74 14.21 -3.40 -28.76
N LYS A 75 14.22 -4.11 -29.89
CA LYS A 75 14.19 -3.49 -31.24
C LYS A 75 12.79 -3.04 -31.70
N LEU A 76 11.74 -3.52 -31.05
CA LEU A 76 10.35 -3.27 -31.47
C LEU A 76 9.68 -2.15 -30.65
N HIS A 77 10.39 -1.56 -29.67
CA HIS A 77 9.81 -0.64 -28.68
C HIS A 77 8.51 -1.17 -28.08
N GLN A 78 8.49 -2.47 -27.79
CA GLN A 78 7.36 -3.13 -27.15
C GLN A 78 7.84 -3.80 -25.87
N VAL A 79 7.14 -3.55 -24.78
CA VAL A 79 7.51 -4.02 -23.44
C VAL A 79 6.39 -4.89 -22.93
N SER A 80 6.66 -6.19 -22.81
CA SER A 80 5.74 -7.14 -22.20
C SER A 80 5.74 -7.00 -20.67
N LEU A 81 4.77 -7.62 -20.00
CA LEU A 81 4.77 -7.71 -18.53
C LEU A 81 6.05 -8.36 -17.99
N GLN A 82 6.62 -9.35 -18.70
CA GLN A 82 7.85 -10.01 -18.27
C GLN A 82 9.06 -9.07 -18.34
N ASP A 83 9.15 -8.26 -19.40
CA ASP A 83 10.22 -7.27 -19.57
C ASP A 83 10.11 -6.16 -18.52
N TRP A 84 8.88 -5.72 -18.25
CA TRP A 84 8.54 -4.80 -17.17
C TRP A 84 9.02 -5.32 -15.80
N GLU A 85 8.61 -6.53 -15.42
CA GLU A 85 9.02 -7.14 -14.14
C GLU A 85 10.54 -7.30 -14.03
N LYS A 86 11.19 -7.66 -15.14
CA LYS A 86 12.65 -7.75 -15.22
C LYS A 86 13.33 -6.39 -15.05
N MET A 87 12.77 -5.31 -15.59
CA MET A 87 13.29 -3.96 -15.35
C MET A 87 13.22 -3.62 -13.85
N TRP A 88 12.07 -3.85 -13.21
CA TRP A 88 11.88 -3.54 -11.80
C TRP A 88 12.72 -4.44 -10.87
N SER A 89 12.89 -5.72 -11.18
CA SER A 89 13.74 -6.62 -10.38
C SER A 89 15.21 -6.21 -10.36
N ASN A 90 15.69 -5.55 -11.42
CA ASN A 90 17.03 -4.97 -11.47
C ASN A 90 17.13 -3.61 -10.78
N LEU A 91 16.04 -2.82 -10.76
CA LEU A 91 16.03 -1.46 -10.24
C LEU A 91 15.77 -1.40 -8.72
N LEU A 92 14.81 -2.15 -8.20
CA LEU A 92 14.37 -2.08 -6.81
C LEU A 92 15.40 -2.49 -5.75
N PRO A 93 16.29 -3.48 -5.96
CA PRO A 93 17.20 -3.95 -4.91
C PRO A 93 18.19 -2.90 -4.40
N GLY A 94 18.53 -1.90 -5.21
CA GLY A 94 19.39 -0.77 -4.81
C GLY A 94 18.64 0.34 -4.07
N CYS A 95 17.32 0.23 -3.92
CA CYS A 95 16.48 1.31 -3.44
C CYS A 95 16.02 1.06 -2.00
N MET A 96 16.48 1.90 -1.06
CA MET A 96 16.04 1.86 0.34
C MET A 96 14.95 2.90 0.66
N GLY A 97 14.67 3.80 -0.28
CA GLY A 97 13.63 4.82 -0.19
C GLY A 97 13.68 5.76 -1.39
N ILE A 98 12.84 6.80 -1.39
CA ILE A 98 12.70 7.73 -2.53
C ILE A 98 14.02 8.39 -2.93
N GLY A 99 14.92 8.65 -1.97
CA GLY A 99 16.23 9.28 -2.24
C GLY A 99 17.17 8.43 -3.10
N ASN A 100 16.95 7.12 -3.19
CA ASN A 100 17.75 6.22 -4.02
C ASN A 100 17.15 5.98 -5.42
N PHE A 101 15.95 6.49 -5.69
CA PHE A 101 15.31 6.30 -6.98
C PHE A 101 15.96 7.18 -8.08
N PRO A 102 15.96 6.70 -9.35
CA PRO A 102 16.26 7.54 -10.49
C PRO A 102 15.39 8.81 -10.51
N VAL A 103 15.88 9.87 -11.14
CA VAL A 103 15.22 11.18 -11.16
C VAL A 103 13.75 11.09 -11.57
N TRP A 104 13.46 10.43 -12.70
CA TRP A 104 12.09 10.28 -13.20
C TRP A 104 11.17 9.61 -12.17
N LEU A 105 11.69 8.60 -11.45
CA LEU A 105 10.91 7.85 -10.45
C LEU A 105 10.68 8.66 -9.16
N ARG A 106 11.54 9.65 -8.87
CA ARG A 106 11.32 10.63 -7.80
C ARG A 106 10.31 11.71 -8.17
N LEU A 107 10.14 11.99 -9.47
CA LEU A 107 9.19 12.99 -9.96
C LEU A 107 7.78 12.40 -10.19
N LEU A 108 7.70 11.10 -10.43
CA LEU A 108 6.43 10.41 -10.64
C LEU A 108 5.42 10.57 -9.49
N PRO A 109 5.76 10.38 -8.20
CA PRO A 109 4.81 10.58 -7.10
C PRO A 109 4.31 12.03 -7.01
N LYS A 110 5.16 13.01 -7.35
CA LYS A 110 4.78 14.43 -7.37
C LYS A 110 3.74 14.71 -8.46
N THR A 111 3.95 14.11 -9.63
CA THR A 111 3.04 14.22 -10.76
C THR A 111 1.68 13.61 -10.42
N LEU A 112 1.69 12.39 -9.88
CA LEU A 112 0.46 11.70 -9.44
C LEU A 112 -0.26 12.49 -8.35
N PHE A 113 0.46 13.01 -7.36
CA PHE A 113 -0.12 13.84 -6.30
C PHE A 113 -0.83 15.08 -6.88
N GLN A 114 -0.16 15.82 -7.78
CA GLN A 114 -0.75 17.00 -8.44
C GLN A 114 -1.97 16.66 -9.30
N MET A 115 -2.04 15.46 -9.86
CA MET A 115 -3.24 15.02 -10.59
C MET A 115 -4.42 14.80 -9.63
N ILE A 116 -4.16 14.28 -8.42
CA ILE A 116 -5.18 13.94 -7.44
C ILE A 116 -5.64 15.19 -6.67
N ASP A 117 -4.73 16.05 -6.24
CA ASP A 117 -5.01 17.33 -5.58
C ASP A 117 -5.61 18.33 -6.58
N ARG A 118 -6.93 18.32 -6.69
CA ARG A 118 -7.67 19.11 -7.68
C ARG A 118 -8.00 20.50 -7.15
N ASN A 119 -8.17 20.63 -5.84
CA ASN A 119 -8.48 21.90 -5.20
C ASN A 119 -7.22 22.75 -4.93
N ASN A 120 -6.01 22.18 -5.06
CA ASN A 120 -4.72 22.80 -4.80
C ASN A 120 -4.55 23.23 -3.33
N ASP A 121 -5.07 22.44 -2.39
CA ASP A 121 -4.90 22.67 -0.96
C ASP A 121 -3.66 21.97 -0.36
N GLU A 122 -2.83 21.38 -1.24
CA GLU A 122 -1.62 20.62 -0.93
C GLU A 122 -1.89 19.35 -0.12
N LYS A 123 -3.13 18.87 -0.12
CA LYS A 123 -3.57 17.63 0.52
C LYS A 123 -4.50 16.88 -0.41
N VAL A 124 -4.53 15.56 -0.28
CA VAL A 124 -5.50 14.73 -0.98
C VAL A 124 -6.64 14.43 -0.03
N GLY A 125 -7.87 14.75 -0.42
CA GLY A 125 -9.08 14.35 0.29
C GLY A 125 -9.64 13.00 -0.18
N VAL A 126 -10.57 12.44 0.61
CA VAL A 126 -11.28 11.19 0.26
C VAL A 126 -11.99 11.27 -1.10
N ASN A 127 -12.64 12.41 -1.37
CA ASN A 127 -13.40 12.60 -2.62
C ASN A 127 -12.50 12.70 -3.85
N GLU A 128 -11.33 13.32 -3.70
CA GLU A 128 -10.32 13.41 -4.76
C GLU A 128 -9.71 12.04 -5.05
N LEU A 129 -9.42 11.29 -4.00
CA LEU A 129 -8.94 9.92 -4.12
C LEU A 129 -10.00 9.00 -4.78
N ALA A 130 -11.28 9.14 -4.43
CA ALA A 130 -12.38 8.42 -5.06
C ALA A 130 -12.50 8.76 -6.55
N ALA A 131 -12.43 10.05 -6.90
CA ALA A 131 -12.44 10.49 -8.30
C ALA A 131 -11.26 9.92 -9.08
N PHE A 132 -10.06 9.90 -8.49
CA PHE A 132 -8.89 9.27 -9.09
C PHE A 132 -9.10 7.77 -9.34
N TYR A 133 -9.65 7.04 -8.37
CA TYR A 133 -9.94 5.61 -8.55
C TYR A 133 -10.97 5.35 -9.63
N THR A 134 -12.00 6.19 -9.75
CA THR A 134 -13.03 6.04 -10.78
C THR A 134 -12.51 6.40 -12.17
N GLU A 135 -11.87 7.56 -12.34
CA GLU A 135 -11.57 8.11 -13.66
C GLU A 135 -10.20 7.69 -14.19
N MET A 136 -9.19 7.52 -13.32
CA MET A 136 -7.83 7.14 -13.72
C MET A 136 -7.55 5.66 -13.57
N VAL A 137 -8.08 5.01 -12.53
CA VAL A 137 -7.89 3.57 -12.28
C VAL A 137 -9.03 2.73 -12.87
N ASN A 138 -10.15 3.37 -13.26
CA ASN A 138 -11.32 2.73 -13.86
C ASN A 138 -12.04 1.74 -12.93
N ILE A 139 -12.16 2.09 -11.64
CA ILE A 139 -12.94 1.33 -10.65
C ILE A 139 -14.41 1.84 -10.65
N PRO A 140 -15.42 0.95 -10.60
CA PRO A 140 -16.83 1.35 -10.51
C PRO A 140 -17.07 2.37 -9.38
N PRO A 141 -17.88 3.43 -9.59
CA PRO A 141 -18.00 4.55 -8.64
C PRO A 141 -18.40 4.15 -7.21
N ASP A 142 -19.31 3.20 -7.08
CA ASP A 142 -19.79 2.64 -5.81
C ASP A 142 -18.66 1.96 -5.01
N LEU A 143 -17.85 1.17 -5.71
CA LEU A 143 -16.70 0.48 -5.14
C LEU A 143 -15.54 1.45 -4.89
N ALA A 144 -15.31 2.41 -5.80
CA ALA A 144 -14.26 3.42 -5.69
C ALA A 144 -14.44 4.29 -4.46
N GLN A 145 -15.67 4.74 -4.15
CA GLN A 145 -15.95 5.53 -2.95
C GLN A 145 -15.62 4.75 -1.67
N THR A 146 -16.07 3.49 -1.60
CA THR A 146 -15.84 2.63 -0.44
C THR A 146 -14.35 2.34 -0.26
N ARG A 147 -13.65 2.03 -1.35
CA ARG A 147 -12.20 1.78 -1.34
C ARG A 147 -11.40 3.03 -1.01
N ALA A 148 -11.80 4.20 -1.51
CA ALA A 148 -11.13 5.47 -1.23
C ALA A 148 -11.26 5.87 0.25
N ALA A 149 -12.43 5.69 0.86
CA ALA A 149 -12.60 5.95 2.29
C ALA A 149 -11.66 5.06 3.14
N TYR A 150 -11.66 3.75 2.87
CA TYR A 150 -10.78 2.81 3.57
C TYR A 150 -9.30 3.13 3.30
N ALA A 151 -8.93 3.36 2.04
CA ALA A 151 -7.58 3.72 1.63
C ALA A 151 -7.09 5.00 2.33
N PHE A 152 -7.93 6.03 2.40
CA PHE A 152 -7.61 7.29 3.05
C PHE A 152 -7.33 7.07 4.55
N ASP A 153 -8.17 6.32 5.26
CA ASP A 153 -7.93 5.97 6.66
C ASP A 153 -6.59 5.22 6.83
N GLN A 154 -6.28 4.27 5.94
CA GLN A 154 -5.03 3.53 6.00
C GLN A 154 -3.79 4.39 5.66
N MET A 155 -3.92 5.36 4.76
CA MET A 155 -2.83 6.24 4.34
C MET A 155 -2.56 7.37 5.33
N THR A 156 -3.58 7.79 6.07
CA THR A 156 -3.52 8.88 7.07
C THR A 156 -3.36 8.39 8.50
N ASP A 157 -3.32 7.07 8.72
CA ASP A 157 -3.43 6.46 10.05
C ASP A 157 -4.65 7.01 10.80
N TYR A 158 -5.84 6.83 10.22
CA TYR A 158 -7.13 7.31 10.74
C TYR A 158 -7.15 8.81 11.06
N GLY A 159 -6.49 9.61 10.21
CA GLY A 159 -6.41 11.07 10.35
C GLY A 159 -5.33 11.57 11.31
N HIS A 160 -4.47 10.71 11.84
CA HIS A 160 -3.31 11.13 12.64
C HIS A 160 -2.29 11.93 11.82
N TYR A 161 -2.18 11.66 10.53
CA TYR A 161 -1.29 12.35 9.60
C TYR A 161 -2.06 12.83 8.36
N PRO A 162 -1.81 14.05 7.85
CA PRO A 162 -2.40 14.50 6.61
C PRO A 162 -1.84 13.71 5.42
N LEU A 163 -2.65 13.53 4.38
CA LEU A 163 -2.19 12.98 3.10
C LEU A 163 -1.66 14.12 2.21
N ASP A 164 -0.53 14.69 2.60
CA ASP A 164 0.23 15.68 1.85
C ASP A 164 1.25 15.04 0.88
N LEU A 165 2.00 15.86 0.15
CA LEU A 165 2.99 15.34 -0.81
C LEU A 165 4.06 14.46 -0.14
N THR A 166 4.51 14.84 1.07
CA THR A 166 5.59 14.14 1.77
C THR A 166 5.14 12.73 2.17
N SER A 167 3.97 12.61 2.77
CA SER A 167 3.37 11.32 3.12
C SER A 167 3.07 10.49 1.87
N TYR A 168 2.56 11.10 0.80
CA TYR A 168 2.31 10.42 -0.47
C TYR A 168 3.58 9.83 -1.09
N GLU A 169 4.71 10.56 -1.07
CA GLU A 169 6.02 10.08 -1.53
C GLU A 169 6.52 8.84 -0.76
N MET A 170 6.29 8.81 0.55
CA MET A 170 6.61 7.65 1.39
C MET A 170 5.72 6.45 1.06
N ILE A 171 4.42 6.68 0.89
CA ILE A 171 3.46 5.62 0.51
C ILE A 171 3.80 5.08 -0.88
N PHE A 172 4.20 5.94 -1.83
CA PHE A 172 4.64 5.54 -3.16
C PHE A 172 5.91 4.71 -3.12
N SER A 173 6.86 5.11 -2.28
CA SER A 173 8.07 4.31 -2.04
C SER A 173 7.69 2.93 -1.49
N ASN A 174 6.79 2.87 -0.50
CA ASN A 174 6.26 1.61 0.04
C ASN A 174 5.57 0.75 -1.03
N PHE A 175 4.82 1.37 -1.95
CA PHE A 175 4.21 0.67 -3.08
C PHE A 175 5.26 -0.02 -3.95
N LEU A 176 6.41 0.60 -4.23
CA LEU A 176 7.43 -0.04 -5.08
C LEU A 176 8.28 -1.06 -4.32
N ILE A 177 8.85 -0.68 -3.17
CA ILE A 177 9.85 -1.51 -2.47
C ILE A 177 9.24 -2.48 -1.46
N GLY A 178 8.00 -2.23 -1.01
CA GLY A 178 7.34 -3.02 0.02
C GLY A 178 7.20 -4.49 -0.41
N ARG A 179 7.50 -5.42 0.50
CA ARG A 179 7.44 -6.86 0.20
C ARG A 179 6.21 -7.56 0.78
N THR A 180 5.45 -6.85 1.63
CA THR A 180 4.32 -7.39 2.39
C THR A 180 3.02 -6.65 2.05
N PRO A 181 1.86 -7.33 2.14
CA PRO A 181 0.57 -6.75 1.77
C PRO A 181 0.03 -5.72 2.75
N PHE A 182 0.61 -5.61 3.95
CA PHE A 182 0.04 -4.80 5.02
C PHE A 182 0.36 -3.30 4.93
N GLY A 183 1.33 -2.91 4.10
CA GLY A 183 1.73 -1.51 3.95
C GLY A 183 0.68 -0.63 3.27
N PRO A 184 0.70 0.69 3.54
CA PRO A 184 -0.25 1.64 2.96
C PRO A 184 -0.07 1.81 1.45
N GLY A 185 1.09 1.44 0.89
CA GLY A 185 1.40 1.54 -0.53
C GLY A 185 0.42 0.78 -1.43
N ARG A 186 -0.23 -0.28 -0.94
CA ARG A 186 -1.23 -1.04 -1.71
C ARG A 186 -2.41 -0.18 -2.20
N HIS A 187 -2.62 0.98 -1.57
CA HIS A 187 -3.76 1.84 -1.80
C HIS A 187 -3.55 2.88 -2.90
N ILE A 188 -2.32 3.16 -3.34
CA ILE A 188 -2.08 4.29 -4.26
C ILE A 188 -2.88 4.21 -5.57
N PHE A 189 -3.14 3.00 -6.07
CA PHE A 189 -3.92 2.79 -7.28
C PHE A 189 -5.21 2.00 -7.01
N GLY A 190 -5.99 2.37 -5.99
CA GLY A 190 -7.37 1.85 -5.88
C GLY A 190 -7.53 0.50 -5.19
N CYS A 191 -6.51 0.07 -4.42
CA CYS A 191 -6.47 -1.17 -3.64
C CYS A 191 -6.71 -2.42 -4.50
N PHE A 192 -5.65 -3.14 -4.84
CA PHE A 192 -5.77 -4.45 -5.48
C PHE A 192 -5.88 -5.56 -4.41
N GLU A 193 -6.71 -6.56 -4.67
CA GLU A 193 -6.94 -7.67 -3.75
C GLU A 193 -5.77 -8.65 -3.79
N HIS A 194 -5.03 -8.77 -2.69
CA HIS A 194 -4.06 -9.85 -2.50
C HIS A 194 -4.75 -11.03 -1.81
N SER A 195 -4.83 -12.17 -2.50
CA SER A 195 -5.33 -13.41 -1.88
C SER A 195 -4.27 -13.98 -0.94
N VAL A 196 -4.36 -13.66 0.35
CA VAL A 196 -3.51 -14.29 1.38
C VAL A 196 -3.87 -15.77 1.46
N LYS A 197 -2.95 -16.66 1.05
CA LYS A 197 -3.11 -18.10 1.30
C LYS A 197 -3.10 -18.32 2.81
N SER A 198 -4.16 -18.95 3.33
CA SER A 198 -4.26 -19.32 4.74
C SER A 198 -3.07 -20.17 5.14
N PHE A 199 -2.24 -19.68 6.06
CA PHE A 199 -1.15 -20.46 6.62
C PHE A 199 -1.68 -21.19 7.86
N LYS A 200 -1.44 -22.50 7.95
CA LYS A 200 -1.73 -23.25 9.17
C LYS A 200 -0.58 -22.99 10.14
N LEU A 201 -0.88 -22.50 11.35
CA LEU A 201 0.09 -22.56 12.44
C LEU A 201 0.45 -24.03 12.67
N ILE A 202 1.75 -24.32 12.74
CA ILE A 202 2.22 -25.62 13.21
C ILE A 202 1.89 -25.66 14.71
N GLN A 203 0.82 -26.36 15.05
CA GLN A 203 0.53 -26.71 16.44
C GLN A 203 1.55 -27.76 16.87
N THR A 204 2.15 -27.58 18.05
CA THR A 204 2.94 -28.62 18.70
C THR A 204 2.06 -29.85 18.90
N PRO A 205 2.54 -31.07 18.59
CA PRO A 205 1.78 -32.28 18.85
C PRO A 205 1.45 -32.32 20.34
N GLU A 206 0.16 -32.40 20.66
CA GLU A 206 -0.30 -32.71 22.01
C GLU A 206 0.18 -34.12 22.32
N ASP A 207 0.85 -34.30 23.47
CA ASP A 207 1.32 -35.60 23.93
C ASP A 207 0.11 -36.52 24.15
N GLU A 208 -0.21 -37.32 23.13
CA GLU A 208 -0.97 -38.56 23.28
C GLU A 208 -0.08 -39.53 24.04
N ASP A 209 -0.37 -39.75 25.34
CA ASP A 209 -0.42 -41.06 26.00
C ASP A 209 -0.35 -40.92 27.54
N GLU A 210 -1.42 -41.32 28.23
CA GLU A 210 -1.39 -42.33 29.31
C GLU A 210 -2.79 -42.45 29.97
N GLU A 211 -3.69 -43.18 29.30
CA GLU A 211 -4.84 -43.83 29.96
C GLU A 211 -4.69 -45.35 29.80
N ASN A 212 -4.10 -46.02 30.80
CA ASN A 212 -4.51 -47.36 31.25
C ASN A 212 -3.63 -47.88 32.40
N ALA A 213 -4.17 -47.95 33.62
CA ALA A 213 -4.19 -49.16 34.47
C ALA A 213 -4.68 -48.84 35.89
N SER A 214 -5.93 -49.19 36.16
CA SER A 214 -6.48 -49.36 37.51
C SER A 214 -5.95 -50.65 38.16
N ASN A 215 -5.23 -50.58 39.30
CA ASN A 215 -5.55 -51.35 40.51
C ASN A 215 -4.62 -51.09 41.71
N GLN A 216 -5.25 -50.65 42.81
CA GLN A 216 -5.04 -50.95 44.25
C GLN A 216 -3.62 -51.00 44.85
N SER A 217 -3.36 -50.08 45.80
CA SER A 217 -3.00 -50.39 47.21
C SER A 217 -2.89 -49.10 48.06
N GLN A 218 -3.71 -48.95 49.09
CA GLN A 218 -3.52 -48.07 50.25
C GLN A 218 -2.98 -48.92 51.43
N PRO A 219 -2.63 -48.38 52.64
CA PRO A 219 -2.17 -47.04 53.02
C PRO A 219 -0.94 -47.09 53.98
N GLN A 220 -0.25 -45.97 54.24
CA GLN A 220 0.38 -45.71 55.56
C GLN A 220 0.77 -44.23 55.70
N GLY A 221 0.26 -43.57 56.75
CA GLY A 221 0.40 -42.12 56.95
C GLY A 221 1.53 -41.71 57.90
N ARG A 222 1.90 -40.41 57.83
CA ARG A 222 2.22 -39.58 59.02
C ARG A 222 2.35 -38.08 58.68
N ARG A 223 1.53 -37.28 59.36
CA ARG A 223 1.74 -35.91 59.90
C ARG A 223 1.87 -34.70 58.96
N SER A 224 0.73 -34.02 58.82
CA SER A 224 0.45 -32.60 59.18
C SER A 224 1.59 -31.56 59.21
N SER A 225 1.47 -30.50 58.40
CA SER A 225 1.67 -29.12 58.86
C SER A 225 0.94 -28.09 57.98
N THR A 226 -0.05 -27.46 58.62
CA THR A 226 -0.72 -26.16 58.41
C THR A 226 -0.38 -25.25 57.21
N ASP A 227 -1.45 -24.95 56.46
CA ASP A 227 -2.10 -23.63 56.35
C ASP A 227 -1.43 -22.53 55.48
N ARG A 228 -2.08 -22.21 54.34
CA ARG A 228 -2.26 -20.85 53.81
C ARG A 228 -3.33 -20.86 52.70
N THR A 229 -4.36 -20.06 52.95
CA THR A 229 -5.55 -19.78 52.14
C THR A 229 -5.25 -19.05 50.81
N PRO A 230 -6.15 -19.15 49.81
CA PRO A 230 -5.96 -18.59 48.46
C PRO A 230 -6.38 -17.12 48.38
N VAL A 231 -5.61 -16.30 47.67
CA VAL A 231 -5.94 -14.88 47.41
C VAL A 231 -6.83 -14.76 46.17
N ALA A 232 -7.95 -14.08 46.35
CA ALA A 232 -9.04 -13.90 45.40
C ALA A 232 -8.71 -12.94 44.23
N ASN A 233 -9.37 -13.21 43.10
CA ASN A 233 -9.44 -12.38 41.89
C ASN A 233 -9.89 -10.94 42.19
N VAL A 234 -9.17 -9.96 41.62
CA VAL A 234 -9.58 -8.54 41.56
C VAL A 234 -10.03 -8.21 40.13
N PRO A 235 -11.26 -7.70 39.90
CA PRO A 235 -11.73 -7.30 38.59
C PRO A 235 -11.23 -5.91 38.16
N TYR A 236 -10.88 -5.79 36.88
CA TYR A 236 -10.41 -4.58 36.19
C TYR A 236 -11.47 -3.46 36.22
N SER A 237 -11.11 -2.26 36.69
CA SER A 237 -11.95 -1.06 36.66
C SER A 237 -11.59 -0.17 35.46
N LYS A 238 -12.60 0.23 34.66
CA LYS A 238 -12.44 1.13 33.50
C LYS A 238 -12.03 2.56 33.92
N PRO A 239 -11.17 3.26 33.14
CA PRO A 239 -10.78 4.64 33.42
C PRO A 239 -11.88 5.67 33.06
N LYS A 240 -12.00 6.73 33.88
CA LYS A 240 -12.92 7.87 33.69
C LYS A 240 -12.37 8.90 32.67
N PRO A 241 -13.24 9.62 31.93
CA PRO A 241 -12.81 10.66 30.98
C PRO A 241 -12.40 11.97 31.68
N MET A 242 -11.36 12.63 31.14
CA MET A 242 -10.85 13.94 31.56
C MET A 242 -11.83 15.08 31.22
N ARG A 243 -12.05 15.99 32.18
CA ARG A 243 -12.82 17.23 32.03
C ARG A 243 -12.05 18.26 31.19
N GLN A 244 -12.72 18.83 30.19
CA GLN A 244 -12.29 20.04 29.48
C GLN A 244 -12.45 21.26 30.40
N GLY A 245 -11.38 22.04 30.54
CA GLY A 245 -11.38 23.32 31.26
C GLY A 245 -11.83 24.46 30.35
N SER A 246 -12.93 25.12 30.74
CA SER A 246 -13.36 26.43 30.23
C SER A 246 -12.36 27.51 30.60
N SER A 247 -11.90 28.31 29.62
CA SER A 247 -11.30 29.62 29.88
C SER A 247 -12.23 30.71 29.35
N ARG A 248 -12.52 31.64 30.26
CA ARG A 248 -13.49 32.72 30.18
C ARG A 248 -12.85 33.92 29.45
N ALA A 249 -13.64 34.56 28.60
CA ALA A 249 -13.33 35.85 28.00
C ALA A 249 -13.16 36.94 29.08
N LEU A 250 -12.17 37.82 28.89
CA LEU A 250 -12.08 39.12 29.54
C LEU A 250 -12.19 40.19 28.46
N VAL A 251 -13.26 40.97 28.58
CA VAL A 251 -13.50 42.23 27.87
C VAL A 251 -13.05 43.33 28.82
N SER A 252 -12.10 44.15 28.38
CA SER A 252 -11.94 45.60 28.65
C SER A 252 -10.74 46.10 27.87
#